data_AF-A0A418V8L8-F1
#
_entry.id   AF-A0A418V8L8-F1
#
_cell.length_a   1.000
_cell.length_b   1.000
_cell.length_c   1.000
_cell.angle_alpha   90.00
_cell.angle_beta   90.00
_cell.angle_gamma   90.00
#
_symmetry.space_group_name_H-M   'P 1'
#
loop_
_entity.id
_entity.type
_entity.pdbx_description
1 polymer ?
#
loop_
_entity_poly.entity_id
_entity_poly.type
_entity_poly.pdbx_seq_one_letter_code
_entity_poly.pdbx_strand_id
1 'polypeptide(L)'
;MTDDRDKIIPVDPSLSARQPETRDEPVQAEQGPPPADYAERPASGAPLPNGERLSGSQVTDLLGTEEADTVNGTNRALQEAGGLDPDASQN
;
A
#
# COMPACT_ATOMS: atom_id res chain seq x y z
N MET A 1 25.70 -22.77 -33.74
CA MET A 1 25.13 -21.47 -33.34
C MET A 1 23.66 -21.56 -33.71
N THR A 2 22.82 -21.98 -32.78
CA THR A 2 21.43 -22.34 -33.05
C THR A 2 20.58 -21.09 -32.88
N ASP A 3 19.79 -20.79 -33.90
CA ASP A 3 19.03 -19.56 -34.05
C ASP A 3 17.81 -19.56 -33.10
N ASP A 4 17.80 -18.66 -32.12
CA ASP A 4 16.71 -18.56 -31.13
C ASP A 4 15.42 -17.93 -31.68
N ARG A 5 15.37 -17.61 -32.98
CA ARG A 5 14.19 -17.06 -33.67
C ARG A 5 13.01 -18.03 -33.77
N ASP A 6 13.23 -19.34 -33.55
CA ASP A 6 12.18 -20.36 -33.59
C ASP A 6 11.38 -20.50 -32.29
N LYS A 7 11.70 -19.70 -31.25
CA LYS A 7 10.99 -19.68 -29.96
C LYS A 7 9.95 -18.56 -29.84
N ILE A 8 9.49 -18.01 -30.95
CA ILE A 8 8.43 -16.99 -30.92
C ILE A 8 7.10 -17.71 -30.74
N ILE A 9 6.52 -17.57 -29.55
CA ILE A 9 5.17 -18.06 -29.25
C ILE A 9 4.18 -17.30 -30.14
N PRO A 10 3.38 -17.98 -30.99
CA PRO A 10 2.39 -17.32 -31.83
C PRO A 10 1.34 -16.65 -30.93
N VAL A 11 1.27 -15.32 -30.96
CA VAL A 11 0.17 -14.57 -30.35
C VAL A 11 -1.04 -14.65 -31.26
N ASP A 12 -2.14 -15.24 -30.77
CA ASP A 12 -3.40 -15.30 -31.50
C ASP A 12 -3.97 -13.87 -31.64
N PRO A 13 -4.12 -13.33 -32.86
CA PRO A 13 -4.66 -11.99 -33.08
C PRO A 13 -6.14 -11.87 -32.68
N SER A 14 -6.80 -12.99 -32.37
CA SER A 14 -8.19 -13.10 -31.92
C SER A 14 -8.35 -12.91 -30.40
N LEU A 15 -7.26 -12.70 -29.66
CA LEU A 15 -7.30 -12.34 -28.25
C LEU A 15 -7.92 -10.94 -28.11
N SER A 16 -9.25 -10.86 -28.13
CA SER A 16 -9.97 -9.66 -27.71
C SER A 16 -9.49 -9.30 -26.30
N ALA A 17 -8.99 -8.07 -26.15
CA ALA A 17 -8.83 -7.48 -24.83
C ALA A 17 -10.16 -7.64 -24.08
N ARG A 18 -10.13 -8.22 -22.87
CA ARG A 18 -11.30 -8.20 -22.00
C ARG A 18 -11.80 -6.76 -21.99
N GLN A 19 -13.04 -6.55 -22.40
CA GLN A 19 -13.67 -5.26 -22.21
C GLN A 19 -13.59 -4.97 -20.70
N PRO A 20 -13.15 -3.76 -20.29
CA PRO A 20 -13.28 -3.41 -18.89
C PRO A 20 -14.75 -3.54 -18.57
N GLU A 21 -15.08 -4.52 -17.74
CA GLU A 21 -16.40 -4.67 -17.14
C GLU A 21 -16.79 -3.25 -16.69
N THR A 22 -17.97 -2.76 -17.10
CA THR A 22 -18.50 -1.50 -16.55
C THR A 22 -18.33 -1.59 -15.06
N ARG A 23 -17.49 -0.70 -14.51
CA ARG A 23 -17.13 -0.71 -13.10
C ARG A 23 -18.43 -0.46 -12.35
N ASP A 24 -19.08 -1.53 -11.89
CA ASP A 24 -20.13 -1.40 -10.91
C ASP A 24 -19.49 -0.63 -9.75
N GLU A 25 -20.07 0.52 -9.42
CA GLU A 25 -19.69 1.30 -8.25
C GLU A 25 -19.55 0.31 -7.07
N PRO A 26 -18.44 0.32 -6.32
CA PRO A 26 -18.24 -0.65 -5.25
C PRO A 26 -19.38 -0.49 -4.24
N VAL A 27 -20.28 -1.47 -4.23
CA VAL A 27 -21.35 -1.55 -3.24
C VAL A 27 -20.67 -1.67 -1.88
N GLN A 28 -20.82 -0.64 -1.05
CA GLN A 28 -20.23 -0.67 0.28
C GLN A 28 -20.86 -1.81 1.08
N ALA A 29 -20.03 -2.72 1.56
CA ALA A 29 -20.48 -3.75 2.48
C ALA A 29 -20.81 -3.07 3.82
N GLU A 30 -22.06 -3.19 4.27
CA GLU A 30 -22.44 -2.76 5.61
C GLU A 30 -21.75 -3.67 6.63
N GLN A 31 -20.98 -3.08 7.55
CA GLN A 31 -20.47 -3.84 8.69
C GLN A 31 -21.61 -4.11 9.66
N GLY A 32 -21.84 -5.39 9.98
CA GLY A 32 -22.83 -5.81 10.96
C GLY A 32 -22.48 -5.40 12.40
N PRO A 33 -23.36 -5.72 13.37
CA PRO A 33 -23.09 -5.45 14.78
C PRO A 33 -21.80 -6.16 15.24
N PRO A 34 -21.15 -5.65 16.29
CA PRO A 34 -19.97 -6.29 16.86
C PRO A 34 -20.31 -7.72 17.33
N PRO A 35 -19.32 -8.62 17.36
CA PRO A 35 -19.48 -9.95 17.93
C PRO A 35 -20.04 -9.89 19.35
N ALA A 36 -20.91 -10.85 19.70
CA ALA A 36 -21.59 -10.88 21.00
C ALA A 36 -20.62 -10.98 22.19
N ASP A 37 -19.43 -11.53 21.99
CA ASP A 37 -18.39 -11.75 22.98
C ASP A 37 -17.42 -10.56 23.12
N TYR A 38 -17.61 -9.46 22.38
CA TYR A 38 -16.66 -8.34 22.35
C TYR A 38 -16.32 -7.79 23.75
N ALA A 39 -17.33 -7.67 24.62
CA ALA A 39 -17.16 -7.13 25.97
C ALA A 39 -16.49 -8.13 26.95
N GLU A 40 -16.51 -9.42 26.63
CA GLU A 40 -15.98 -10.49 27.49
C GLU A 40 -14.53 -10.85 27.15
N ARG A 41 -13.99 -10.27 26.07
CA ARG A 41 -12.62 -10.58 25.64
C ARG A 41 -11.61 -10.07 26.66
N PRO A 42 -10.66 -10.92 27.08
CA PRO A 42 -9.57 -10.47 27.92
C PRO A 42 -8.74 -9.43 27.16
N ALA A 43 -8.21 -8.45 27.90
CA ALA A 43 -7.22 -7.53 27.34
C ALA A 43 -6.06 -8.34 26.75
N SER A 44 -5.51 -7.91 25.60
CA SER A 44 -4.47 -8.68 24.89
C SER A 44 -3.18 -8.89 25.71
N GLY A 45 -3.06 -8.22 26.87
CA GLY A 45 -1.86 -8.22 27.71
C GLY A 45 -0.70 -7.43 27.10
N ALA A 46 -0.85 -6.94 25.87
CA ALA A 46 0.14 -6.09 25.25
C ALA A 46 0.14 -4.73 25.96
N PRO A 47 1.31 -4.21 26.38
CA PRO A 47 1.39 -2.87 26.89
C PRO A 47 0.95 -1.89 25.80
N LEU A 48 0.19 -0.88 26.20
CA LEU A 48 -0.10 0.24 25.32
C LEU A 48 1.22 0.93 24.96
N PRO A 49 1.39 1.37 23.70
CA PRO A 49 2.52 2.21 23.37
C PRO A 49 2.50 3.45 24.27
N ASN A 50 3.64 3.78 24.86
CA ASN A 50 3.83 4.93 25.76
C ASN A 50 3.69 6.29 25.05
N GLY A 51 3.42 6.30 23.73
CA GLY A 51 3.35 7.51 22.91
C GLY A 51 4.72 8.09 22.55
N GLU A 52 5.81 7.38 22.88
CA GLU A 52 7.16 7.77 22.49
C GLU A 52 7.28 7.72 20.97
N ARG A 53 7.73 8.83 20.40
CA ARG A 53 7.89 8.96 18.95
C ARG A 53 9.23 8.38 18.54
N LEU A 54 9.23 7.67 17.43
CA LEU A 54 10.46 7.27 16.76
C LEU A 54 11.06 8.47 16.04
N SER A 55 12.38 8.60 16.09
CA SER A 55 13.11 9.52 15.22
C SER A 55 13.02 9.06 13.76
N GLY A 56 13.24 9.97 12.81
CA GLY A 56 13.28 9.62 11.40
C GLY A 56 14.30 8.52 11.08
N SER A 57 15.46 8.53 11.75
CA SER A 57 16.48 7.48 11.58
C SER A 57 16.00 6.13 12.11
N GLN A 58 15.32 6.09 13.26
CA GLN A 58 14.77 4.84 13.82
C GLN A 58 13.68 4.27 12.92
N VAL A 59 12.86 5.12 12.32
CA VAL A 59 11.85 4.71 11.32
C VAL A 59 12.54 4.10 10.10
N THR A 60 13.59 4.75 9.57
CA THR A 60 14.38 4.23 8.44
C THR A 60 15.05 2.88 8.76
N ASP A 61 15.62 2.74 9.96
CA ASP A 61 16.24 1.48 10.40
C ASP A 61 15.22 0.33 10.52
N LEU A 62 13.97 0.64 10.89
CA LEU A 62 12.86 -0.33 11.00
C LEU A 62 12.33 -0.79 9.63
N LEU A 63 12.21 0.14 8.67
CA LEU A 63 11.73 -0.14 7.30
C LEU A 63 12.82 -0.81 6.44
N GLY A 64 14.08 -0.64 6.80
CA GLY A 64 15.20 -1.07 5.96
C GLY A 64 15.43 -0.11 4.78
N THR A 65 16.66 -0.09 4.28
CA THR A 65 17.12 0.91 3.30
C THR A 65 16.43 0.83 1.95
N GLU A 66 15.75 -0.27 1.63
CA GLU A 66 15.04 -0.46 0.34
C GLU A 66 13.63 0.17 0.34
N GLU A 67 13.01 0.39 1.51
CA GLU A 67 11.70 1.05 1.64
C GLU A 67 11.80 2.57 1.82
N ALA A 68 12.96 3.11 2.19
CA ALA A 68 13.15 4.54 2.43
C ALA A 68 12.84 5.40 1.19
N ASP A 69 13.19 4.92 -0.01
CA ASP A 69 12.88 5.62 -1.27
C ASP A 69 11.38 5.59 -1.61
N THR A 70 10.70 4.49 -1.29
CA THR A 70 9.25 4.33 -1.52
C THR A 70 8.44 5.16 -0.52
N VAL A 71 8.88 5.22 0.74
CA VAL A 71 8.26 6.01 1.81
C VAL A 71 8.45 7.51 1.58
N ASN A 72 9.62 7.95 1.11
CA ASN A 72 9.83 9.35 0.73
C ASN A 72 8.93 9.77 -0.45
N GLY A 73 8.77 8.91 -1.46
CA GLY A 73 7.85 9.18 -2.58
C GLY A 73 6.39 9.25 -2.14
N THR A 74 5.95 8.34 -1.27
CA THR A 74 4.57 8.28 -0.78
C THR A 74 4.26 9.47 0.13
N ASN A 75 5.17 9.82 1.04
CA ASN A 75 5.00 10.98 1.92
C ASN A 75 4.98 12.30 1.16
N ARG A 76 5.76 12.43 0.07
CA ARG A 76 5.69 13.60 -0.82
C ARG A 76 4.34 13.68 -1.53
N ALA A 77 3.86 12.59 -2.11
CA ALA A 77 2.56 12.55 -2.78
C ALA A 77 1.40 12.90 -1.83
N LEU A 78 1.45 12.45 -0.58
CA LEU A 78 0.47 12.80 0.45
C LEU A 78 0.54 14.27 0.86
N GLN A 79 1.73 14.85 0.96
CA GLN A 79 1.92 16.27 1.26
C GLN A 79 1.36 17.14 0.13
N GLU A 80 1.67 16.82 -1.12
CA GLU A 80 1.12 17.50 -2.30
C GLU A 80 -0.42 17.41 -2.35
N ALA A 81 -0.98 16.21 -2.11
CA ALA A 81 -2.43 16.02 -2.05
C ALA A 81 -3.10 16.79 -0.89
N GLY A 82 -2.37 17.01 0.20
CA GLY A 82 -2.80 17.80 1.36
C GLY A 82 -2.58 19.32 1.19
N GLY A 83 -2.03 19.77 0.07
CA GLY A 83 -1.70 21.18 -0.17
C GLY A 83 -0.52 21.69 0.67
N LEU A 84 0.30 20.78 1.20
CA LEU A 84 1.54 21.09 1.91
C LEU A 84 2.68 21.13 0.89
N ASP A 85 3.57 22.12 1.02
CA ASP A 85 4.79 22.17 0.22
C ASP A 85 5.82 21.18 0.79
N PRO A 86 6.13 20.09 0.06
CA PRO A 86 7.07 19.07 0.54
C PRO A 86 8.52 19.57 0.66
N ASP A 87 8.84 20.72 0.06
CA ASP A 87 10.19 21.28 0.05
C ASP A 87 10.37 22.43 1.07
N ALA A 88 9.28 22.88 1.71
CA ALA A 88 9.31 23.97 2.68
C ALA A 88 10.09 23.68 3.97
N SER A 89 10.43 22.41 4.26
CA SER A 89 11.14 21.99 5.47
C SER A 89 12.66 21.80 5.28
N GLN A 90 13.23 22.14 4.11
CA GLN A 90 14.65 21.91 3.78
C GLN A 90 15.58 23.11 4.05
N ASN A 91 15.22 24.04 4.94
CA ASN A 91 16.03 25.20 5.32
C ASN A 91 16.28 25.27 6.83
#